data_AF-A0A1H1U0S8-F1
#
_entry.id   AF-A0A1H1U0S8-F1
#
_cell.length_a   1.000
_cell.length_b   1.000
_cell.length_c   1.000
_cell.angle_alpha   90.00
_cell.angle_beta   90.00
_cell.angle_gamma   90.00
#
_symmetry.space_group_name_H-M   'P 1'
#
loop_
_entity.id
_entity.type
_entity.pdbx_description
1 polymer ?
#
loop_
_entity_poly.entity_id
_entity_poly.type
_entity_poly.pdbx_seq_one_letter_code
_entity_poly.pdbx_strand_id
1 'polypeptide(L)'
;MKKVDTYQIPDEYFFRLHHVRPRFKNDVEEVLLYVANSISELDSLPKKEFRAELNKVLTEFKKNATLKEKTIDNWRTEISALFAFMREDNGNTRPSLSAKRLSNNQYLDEFFNYFLYSFQYPGGHIKPRMIAKQIDAGIRFKPTTFILELLIAGEKLISKPFSFTAEELTQCAYFDLRVTRDGRSPMDVAKMIIEHRSKKVKYNHKYEQLKNQKTGKYPSKGDFHRYAGDILDYMVLANLLNDKGTGYYYYLNDENKDAINYQLNNRVWYSGYDKFYGKTNIANSKIAELEDDWFGFVNSFDNITEFAPSLSSSESESLSILIQEYYSRLKGDKVVPTKIIGDYGESLILAHEFLRTKETKRQHLINKIPTPLGVGYDIQSVEIEKRKRYIEVKTTKSRKVIKNNRFKLTPNELDTADTIGDNYFIYYLVANDDGKNVFVIQNPIRQFEQGNLKIDKHLVVEFSQNAGQWQKLLEIQN
;
A
#
# COMPACT_ATOMS: atom_id res chain seq x y z
N MET A 1 22.59 3.32 -43.43
CA MET A 1 21.72 2.89 -42.32
C MET A 1 22.60 2.53 -41.12
N LYS A 2 22.49 3.22 -39.98
CA LYS A 2 23.23 2.81 -38.78
C LYS A 2 22.68 1.46 -38.29
N LYS A 3 23.55 0.46 -38.16
CA LYS A 3 23.20 -0.85 -37.59
C LYS A 3 22.66 -0.61 -36.17
N VAL A 4 21.41 -1.01 -35.93
CA VAL A 4 20.80 -0.87 -34.61
C VAL A 4 21.13 -2.13 -33.83
N ASP A 5 21.95 -2.00 -32.80
CA ASP A 5 22.27 -3.13 -31.93
C ASP A 5 21.03 -3.56 -31.15
N THR A 6 20.80 -4.87 -31.09
CA THR A 6 19.68 -5.46 -30.37
C THR A 6 20.22 -6.32 -29.23
N TYR A 7 19.77 -6.07 -28.00
CA TYR A 7 20.12 -6.87 -26.83
C TYR A 7 19.12 -8.01 -26.62
N GLN A 8 19.66 -9.16 -26.23
CA GLN A 8 18.94 -10.35 -25.80
C GLN A 8 19.70 -10.99 -24.64
N ILE A 9 18.97 -11.40 -23.60
CA ILE A 9 19.54 -12.24 -22.53
C ILE A 9 19.92 -13.59 -23.17
N PRO A 10 21.15 -14.09 -22.98
CA PRO A 10 21.52 -15.41 -23.50
C PRO A 10 20.60 -16.50 -22.96
N ASP A 11 20.30 -17.51 -23.77
CA ASP A 11 19.25 -18.50 -23.48
C ASP A 11 19.50 -19.27 -22.18
N GLU A 12 20.76 -19.52 -21.82
CA GLU A 12 21.17 -20.17 -20.58
C GLU A 12 20.93 -19.34 -19.32
N TYR A 13 20.78 -18.02 -19.47
CA TYR A 13 20.48 -17.09 -18.39
C TYR A 13 19.04 -16.57 -18.43
N PHE A 14 18.25 -16.90 -19.46
CA PHE A 14 16.88 -16.41 -19.57
C PHE A 14 15.92 -17.22 -18.70
N PHE A 15 15.27 -16.55 -17.75
CA PHE A 15 14.17 -17.14 -16.98
C PHE A 15 13.04 -16.13 -16.77
N ARG A 16 11.82 -16.44 -17.22
CA ARG A 16 10.67 -15.58 -16.98
C ARG A 16 10.15 -15.75 -15.55
N LEU A 17 10.45 -14.79 -14.69
CA LEU A 17 9.80 -14.68 -13.38
C LEU A 17 8.29 -14.48 -13.53
N HIS A 18 7.54 -15.09 -12.61
CA HIS A 18 6.07 -15.07 -12.59
C HIS A 18 5.58 -14.92 -11.15
N HIS A 19 4.59 -14.04 -10.95
CA HIS A 19 3.76 -13.97 -9.76
C HIS A 19 2.26 -13.92 -10.12
N VAL A 20 1.39 -14.00 -9.10
CA VAL A 20 -0.06 -13.88 -9.27
C VAL A 20 -0.41 -12.50 -9.82
N ARG A 21 -1.24 -12.45 -10.86
CA ARG A 21 -1.65 -11.21 -11.51
C ARG A 21 -3.02 -10.78 -11.01
N PRO A 22 -3.16 -9.67 -10.29
CA PRO A 22 -4.47 -9.18 -9.89
C PRO A 22 -5.21 -8.58 -11.10
N ARG A 23 -6.45 -9.02 -11.32
CA ARG A 23 -7.33 -8.52 -12.39
C ARG A 23 -7.93 -7.15 -12.10
N PHE A 24 -7.83 -6.74 -10.85
CA PHE A 24 -8.27 -5.45 -10.34
C PHE A 24 -7.12 -4.45 -10.23
N LYS A 25 -5.99 -4.65 -10.92
CA LYS A 25 -4.81 -3.78 -10.82
C LYS A 25 -5.13 -2.28 -10.97
N ASN A 26 -6.01 -1.92 -11.90
CA ASN A 26 -6.38 -0.53 -12.14
C ASN A 26 -7.20 0.10 -11.01
N ASP A 27 -7.82 -0.73 -10.17
CA ASP A 27 -8.70 -0.36 -9.05
C ASP A 27 -8.16 -0.95 -7.73
N VAL A 28 -6.86 -1.22 -7.67
CA VAL A 28 -6.26 -2.04 -6.60
C VAL A 28 -6.42 -1.39 -5.23
N GLU A 29 -6.25 -0.07 -5.15
CA GLU A 29 -6.39 0.71 -3.92
C GLU A 29 -7.80 0.55 -3.31
N GLU A 30 -8.84 0.72 -4.14
CA GLU A 30 -10.24 0.63 -3.73
C GLU A 30 -10.66 -0.78 -3.35
N VAL A 31 -10.22 -1.77 -4.15
CA VAL A 31 -10.54 -3.17 -3.89
C VAL A 31 -9.91 -3.64 -2.59
N LEU A 32 -8.65 -3.26 -2.34
CA LEU A 32 -7.96 -3.67 -1.12
C LEU A 32 -8.60 -3.04 0.12
N LEU A 33 -8.92 -1.74 0.10
CA LEU A 33 -9.61 -1.07 1.21
C LEU A 33 -10.98 -1.71 1.47
N TYR A 34 -11.79 -1.88 0.43
CA TYR A 34 -13.12 -2.46 0.58
C TYR A 34 -13.06 -3.89 1.13
N VAL A 35 -12.19 -4.73 0.58
CA VAL A 35 -12.09 -6.13 1.00
C VAL A 35 -11.51 -6.23 2.41
N ALA A 36 -10.46 -5.47 2.73
CA ALA A 36 -9.90 -5.43 4.07
C ALA A 36 -10.96 -5.04 5.11
N ASN A 37 -11.70 -3.94 4.86
CA ASN A 37 -12.78 -3.48 5.73
C ASN A 37 -13.90 -4.50 5.91
N SER A 38 -14.20 -5.28 4.87
CA SER A 38 -15.31 -6.22 4.91
C SER A 38 -14.95 -7.55 5.55
N ILE A 39 -13.66 -7.95 5.56
CA ILE A 39 -13.25 -9.25 6.11
C ILE A 39 -12.50 -9.17 7.43
N SER A 40 -11.93 -8.02 7.82
CA SER A 40 -11.02 -7.90 8.97
C SER A 40 -11.60 -8.42 10.29
N GLU A 41 -12.93 -8.36 10.44
CA GLU A 41 -13.68 -8.75 11.64
C GLU A 41 -14.40 -10.09 11.51
N LEU A 42 -14.22 -10.82 10.40
CA LEU A 42 -14.72 -12.19 10.31
C LEU A 42 -14.01 -13.07 11.34
N ASP A 43 -14.80 -13.85 12.05
CA ASP A 43 -14.29 -14.89 12.94
C ASP A 43 -13.49 -15.95 12.16
N SER A 44 -12.81 -16.82 12.90
CA SER A 44 -12.23 -18.02 12.32
C SER A 44 -13.34 -18.95 11.85
N LEU A 45 -13.50 -19.10 10.53
CA LEU A 45 -14.56 -19.89 9.91
C LEU A 45 -13.98 -21.11 9.18
N PRO A 46 -14.75 -22.19 8.97
CA PRO A 46 -14.36 -23.25 8.06
C PRO A 46 -14.01 -22.68 6.68
N LYS A 47 -12.97 -23.22 6.04
CA LYS A 47 -12.44 -22.71 4.76
C LYS A 47 -13.50 -22.50 3.67
N LYS A 48 -14.51 -23.36 3.60
CA LYS A 48 -15.60 -23.24 2.61
C LYS A 48 -16.52 -22.06 2.91
N GLU A 49 -16.81 -21.81 4.18
CA GLU A 49 -17.68 -20.71 4.63
C GLU A 49 -16.98 -19.37 4.48
N PHE A 50 -15.71 -19.26 4.89
CA PHE A 50 -14.93 -18.04 4.69
C PHE A 50 -14.85 -17.66 3.20
N ARG A 51 -14.66 -18.66 2.33
CA ARG A 51 -14.65 -18.46 0.87
C ARG A 51 -15.98 -17.97 0.31
N ALA A 52 -17.10 -18.44 0.85
CA ALA A 52 -18.42 -17.98 0.45
C ALA A 52 -18.61 -16.51 0.83
N GLU A 53 -18.19 -16.14 2.05
CA GLU A 53 -18.37 -14.77 2.53
C GLU A 53 -17.44 -13.77 1.84
N LEU A 54 -16.19 -14.14 1.55
CA LEU A 54 -15.33 -13.32 0.72
C LEU A 54 -15.86 -13.20 -0.74
N ASN A 55 -16.46 -14.25 -1.30
CA ASN A 55 -17.09 -14.14 -2.62
C ASN A 55 -18.30 -13.20 -2.62
N LYS A 56 -19.12 -13.22 -1.55
CA LYS A 56 -20.25 -12.31 -1.37
C LYS A 56 -19.77 -10.86 -1.30
N VAL A 57 -18.79 -10.57 -0.44
CA VAL A 57 -18.12 -9.26 -0.35
C VAL A 57 -17.66 -8.81 -1.75
N LEU A 58 -16.91 -9.65 -2.47
CA LEU A 58 -16.39 -9.29 -3.79
C LEU A 58 -17.49 -9.07 -4.84
N THR A 59 -18.63 -9.73 -4.71
CA THR A 59 -19.79 -9.57 -5.60
C THR A 59 -20.51 -8.25 -5.35
N GLU A 60 -20.59 -7.82 -4.10
CA GLU A 60 -21.18 -6.54 -3.68
C GLU A 60 -20.32 -5.31 -4.06
N PHE A 61 -19.05 -5.51 -4.41
CA PHE A 61 -18.16 -4.42 -4.81
C PHE A 61 -18.53 -3.80 -6.17
N LYS A 62 -18.90 -2.51 -6.18
CA LYS A 62 -19.18 -1.71 -7.40
C LYS A 62 -20.11 -2.45 -8.38
N LYS A 63 -19.63 -2.75 -9.59
CA LYS A 63 -20.39 -3.41 -10.68
C LYS A 63 -20.17 -4.92 -10.71
N ASN A 64 -19.52 -5.49 -9.69
CA ASN A 64 -19.14 -6.90 -9.68
C ASN A 64 -20.33 -7.85 -9.63
N ALA A 65 -21.51 -7.39 -9.21
CA ALA A 65 -22.75 -8.16 -9.22
C ALA A 65 -23.11 -8.74 -10.60
N THR A 66 -22.60 -8.13 -11.68
CA THR A 66 -22.81 -8.59 -13.07
C THR A 66 -21.69 -9.46 -13.61
N LEU A 67 -20.60 -9.67 -12.85
CA LEU A 67 -19.48 -10.51 -13.26
C LEU A 67 -19.81 -11.99 -13.11
N LYS A 68 -19.20 -12.82 -13.97
CA LYS A 68 -19.27 -14.27 -13.85
C LYS A 68 -18.59 -14.73 -12.55
N GLU A 69 -19.15 -15.75 -11.90
CA GLU A 69 -18.61 -16.35 -10.67
C GLU A 69 -17.11 -16.68 -10.78
N LYS A 70 -16.69 -17.27 -11.91
CA LYS A 70 -15.27 -17.54 -12.18
C LYS A 70 -14.40 -16.29 -12.03
N THR A 71 -14.87 -15.11 -12.41
CA THR A 71 -14.10 -13.86 -12.25
C THR A 71 -13.95 -13.50 -10.78
N ILE A 72 -15.02 -13.60 -10.00
CA ILE A 72 -15.02 -13.37 -8.54
C ILE A 72 -14.08 -14.36 -7.84
N ASP A 73 -14.14 -15.64 -8.18
CA ASP A 73 -13.24 -16.66 -7.63
C ASP A 73 -11.76 -16.36 -7.87
N ASN A 74 -11.46 -15.79 -9.03
CA ASN A 74 -10.10 -15.39 -9.35
C ASN A 74 -9.68 -14.16 -8.56
N TRP A 75 -10.53 -13.15 -8.39
CA TRP A 75 -10.24 -12.02 -7.50
C TRP A 75 -9.97 -12.49 -6.08
N ARG A 76 -10.82 -13.37 -5.55
CA ARG A 76 -10.62 -13.99 -4.23
C ARG A 76 -9.24 -14.62 -4.14
N THR A 77 -8.92 -15.51 -5.08
CA THR A 77 -7.63 -16.24 -5.10
C THR A 77 -6.45 -15.27 -5.23
N GLU A 78 -6.60 -14.23 -6.05
CA GLU A 78 -5.56 -13.23 -6.28
C GLU A 78 -5.28 -12.38 -5.04
N ILE A 79 -6.31 -11.87 -4.35
CA ILE A 79 -6.19 -11.12 -3.09
C ILE A 79 -5.58 -12.01 -2.01
N SER A 80 -6.10 -13.23 -1.88
CA SER A 80 -5.67 -14.20 -0.89
C SER A 80 -4.20 -14.57 -1.04
N ALA A 81 -3.79 -14.92 -2.26
CA ALA A 81 -2.46 -15.45 -2.51
C ALA A 81 -1.39 -14.35 -2.63
N LEU A 82 -1.69 -13.24 -3.30
CA LEU A 82 -0.71 -12.19 -3.53
C LEU A 82 -0.54 -11.30 -2.31
N PHE A 83 -1.64 -10.83 -1.74
CA PHE A 83 -1.64 -9.85 -0.64
C PHE A 83 -1.80 -10.48 0.74
N ALA A 84 -1.88 -11.81 0.81
CA ALA A 84 -1.85 -12.58 2.05
C ALA A 84 -2.91 -12.14 3.07
N PHE A 85 -4.12 -11.77 2.62
CA PHE A 85 -5.23 -11.27 3.45
C PHE A 85 -5.90 -12.32 4.34
N MET A 86 -5.56 -13.59 4.15
CA MET A 86 -6.14 -14.70 4.90
C MET A 86 -5.03 -15.58 5.48
N ARG A 87 -5.35 -16.22 6.61
CA ARG A 87 -4.53 -17.25 7.22
C ARG A 87 -5.35 -18.51 7.38
N GLU A 88 -4.78 -19.62 6.96
CA GLU A 88 -5.33 -20.94 7.23
C GLU A 88 -4.65 -21.50 8.49
N ASP A 89 -5.44 -22.12 9.35
CA ASP A 89 -4.99 -22.79 10.57
C ASP A 89 -5.95 -23.95 10.88
N ASN A 90 -5.44 -25.18 10.92
CA ASN A 90 -6.19 -26.38 11.29
C ASN A 90 -7.53 -26.55 10.53
N GLY A 91 -7.55 -26.23 9.22
CA GLY A 91 -8.74 -26.35 8.37
C GLY A 91 -9.73 -25.16 8.42
N ASN A 92 -9.49 -24.21 9.33
CA ASN A 92 -10.20 -22.94 9.38
C ASN A 92 -9.42 -21.84 8.66
N THR A 93 -10.14 -20.79 8.28
CA THR A 93 -9.61 -19.58 7.65
C THR A 93 -10.05 -18.37 8.46
N ARG A 94 -9.12 -17.45 8.67
CA ARG A 94 -9.35 -16.18 9.35
C ARG A 94 -8.67 -15.03 8.63
N PRO A 95 -9.06 -13.78 8.91
CA PRO A 95 -8.35 -12.60 8.38
C PRO A 95 -6.91 -12.57 8.89
N SER A 96 -6.00 -12.19 8.02
CA SER A 96 -4.59 -12.04 8.36
C SER A 96 -4.31 -10.71 9.07
N LEU A 97 -3.12 -10.60 9.66
CA LEU A 97 -2.66 -9.33 10.24
C LEU A 97 -2.64 -8.22 9.19
N SER A 98 -2.24 -8.52 7.96
CA SER A 98 -2.20 -7.53 6.90
C SER A 98 -3.59 -6.96 6.53
N ALA A 99 -4.63 -7.81 6.51
CA ALA A 99 -6.00 -7.36 6.26
C ALA A 99 -6.51 -6.49 7.42
N LYS A 100 -6.25 -6.91 8.67
CA LYS A 100 -6.63 -6.16 9.88
C LYS A 100 -5.93 -4.80 9.94
N ARG A 101 -4.63 -4.75 9.68
CA ARG A 101 -3.87 -3.49 9.66
C ARG A 101 -4.38 -2.53 8.61
N LEU A 102 -4.59 -2.98 7.36
CA LEU A 102 -5.15 -2.08 6.33
C LEU A 102 -6.55 -1.60 6.71
N SER A 103 -7.38 -2.46 7.31
CA SER A 103 -8.72 -2.08 7.75
C SER A 103 -8.71 -1.07 8.92
N ASN A 104 -7.77 -1.18 9.84
CA ASN A 104 -7.69 -0.25 10.97
C ASN A 104 -7.03 1.08 10.56
N ASN A 105 -5.94 1.02 9.82
CA ASN A 105 -5.09 2.18 9.55
C ASN A 105 -5.52 2.94 8.29
N GLN A 106 -6.16 2.28 7.31
CA GLN A 106 -6.58 2.85 6.01
C GLN A 106 -5.44 3.49 5.19
N TYR A 107 -4.17 3.15 5.48
CA TYR A 107 -3.00 3.65 4.77
C TYR A 107 -2.48 2.62 3.77
N LEU A 108 -2.67 2.91 2.48
CA LEU A 108 -2.26 1.99 1.40
C LEU A 108 -0.74 1.98 1.20
N ASP A 109 -0.08 3.12 1.38
CA ASP A 109 1.38 3.24 1.33
C ASP A 109 2.04 2.38 2.42
N GLU A 110 1.53 2.43 3.65
CA GLU A 110 1.92 1.53 4.73
C GLU A 110 1.74 0.06 4.32
N PHE A 111 0.54 -0.31 3.85
CA PHE A 111 0.24 -1.68 3.44
C PHE A 111 1.22 -2.19 2.37
N PHE A 112 1.47 -1.42 1.31
CA PHE A 112 2.38 -1.84 0.25
C PHE A 112 3.84 -1.91 0.71
N ASN A 113 4.25 -1.09 1.69
CA ASN A 113 5.58 -1.24 2.29
C ASN A 113 5.77 -2.60 2.97
N TYR A 114 4.81 -3.06 3.78
CA TYR A 114 4.87 -4.40 4.38
C TYR A 114 4.83 -5.53 3.34
N PHE A 115 4.00 -5.39 2.32
CA PHE A 115 3.94 -6.34 1.22
C PHE A 115 5.31 -6.46 0.52
N LEU A 116 5.90 -5.34 0.11
CA LEU A 116 7.18 -5.28 -0.58
C LEU A 116 8.37 -5.68 0.31
N TYR A 117 8.27 -5.42 1.61
CA TYR A 117 9.27 -5.79 2.61
C TYR A 117 9.46 -7.30 2.70
N SER A 118 8.35 -8.07 2.65
CA SER A 118 8.39 -9.53 2.76
C SER A 118 8.46 -10.24 1.40
N PHE A 119 8.03 -9.60 0.30
CA PHE A 119 7.99 -10.19 -1.04
C PHE A 119 9.37 -10.69 -1.52
N GLN A 120 9.43 -11.89 -2.10
CA GLN A 120 10.64 -12.51 -2.66
C GLN A 120 10.32 -13.57 -3.72
N TYR A 121 11.33 -13.98 -4.48
CA TYR A 121 11.30 -15.17 -5.32
C TYR A 121 12.36 -16.19 -4.88
N PRO A 122 11.98 -17.45 -4.63
CA PRO A 122 10.61 -17.98 -4.63
C PRO A 122 9.76 -17.50 -3.44
N GLY A 123 8.45 -17.53 -3.61
CA GLY A 123 7.47 -17.17 -2.58
C GLY A 123 6.15 -17.93 -2.74
N GLY A 124 5.44 -18.18 -1.63
CA GLY A 124 4.20 -18.98 -1.58
C GLY A 124 2.98 -18.32 -2.24
N HIS A 125 3.14 -17.15 -2.85
CA HIS A 125 2.11 -16.45 -3.60
C HIS A 125 1.88 -17.02 -5.01
N ILE A 126 2.50 -18.17 -5.37
CA ILE A 126 2.28 -18.89 -6.63
C ILE A 126 2.15 -20.40 -6.41
N LYS A 127 1.63 -21.12 -7.42
CA LYS A 127 1.45 -22.57 -7.32
C LYS A 127 2.77 -23.31 -7.06
N PRO A 128 2.78 -24.40 -6.25
CA PRO A 128 3.97 -25.18 -5.92
C PRO A 128 4.86 -25.57 -7.11
N ARG A 129 4.25 -26.00 -8.23
CA ARG A 129 4.99 -26.33 -9.46
C ARG A 129 5.81 -25.17 -10.04
N MET A 130 5.38 -23.93 -9.81
CA MET A 130 6.06 -22.73 -10.31
C MET A 130 7.19 -22.35 -9.37
N ILE A 131 6.99 -22.53 -8.06
CA ILE A 131 8.04 -22.40 -7.04
C ILE A 131 9.15 -23.42 -7.33
N ALA A 132 8.81 -24.69 -7.60
CA ALA A 132 9.77 -25.74 -7.97
C ALA A 132 10.66 -25.30 -9.14
N LYS A 133 10.06 -24.77 -10.22
CA LYS A 133 10.82 -24.26 -11.37
C LYS A 133 11.77 -23.10 -11.02
N GLN A 134 11.39 -22.23 -10.09
CA GLN A 134 12.26 -21.14 -9.63
C GLN A 134 13.43 -21.68 -8.79
N ILE A 135 13.17 -22.67 -7.93
CA ILE A 135 14.20 -23.35 -7.12
C ILE A 135 15.17 -24.13 -8.03
N ASP A 136 14.65 -24.89 -9.00
CA ASP A 136 15.45 -25.65 -9.97
C ASP A 136 16.35 -24.73 -10.80
N ALA A 137 15.85 -23.53 -11.13
CA ALA A 137 16.63 -22.50 -11.80
C ALA A 137 17.63 -21.78 -10.88
N GLY A 138 17.64 -22.06 -9.57
CA GLY A 138 18.55 -21.45 -8.59
C GLY A 138 18.16 -20.05 -8.13
N ILE A 139 16.96 -19.55 -8.46
CA ILE A 139 16.56 -18.16 -8.20
C ILE A 139 16.53 -17.87 -6.69
N ARG A 140 17.16 -16.77 -6.28
CA ARG A 140 17.09 -16.17 -4.94
C ARG A 140 17.05 -14.66 -5.10
N PHE A 141 15.85 -14.09 -5.23
CA PHE A 141 15.71 -12.70 -5.62
C PHE A 141 14.78 -11.90 -4.70
N LYS A 142 15.30 -10.77 -4.21
CA LYS A 142 14.59 -9.79 -3.38
C LYS A 142 14.36 -8.51 -4.20
N PRO A 143 13.19 -8.35 -4.85
CA PRO A 143 13.05 -7.34 -5.89
C PRO A 143 13.13 -5.91 -5.38
N THR A 144 12.45 -5.60 -4.28
CA THR A 144 12.37 -4.25 -3.69
C THR A 144 13.76 -3.71 -3.39
N THR A 145 14.56 -4.46 -2.63
CA THR A 145 15.93 -4.08 -2.27
C THR A 145 16.81 -3.90 -3.50
N PHE A 146 16.76 -4.85 -4.45
CA PHE A 146 17.56 -4.76 -5.68
C PHE A 146 17.21 -3.51 -6.50
N ILE A 147 15.92 -3.17 -6.63
CA ILE A 147 15.45 -2.00 -7.37
C ILE A 147 15.94 -0.70 -6.71
N LEU A 148 15.82 -0.58 -5.39
CA LEU A 148 16.30 0.60 -4.66
C LEU A 148 17.82 0.75 -4.81
N GLU A 149 18.58 -0.33 -4.63
CA GLU A 149 20.03 -0.31 -4.83
C GLU A 149 20.43 0.03 -6.28
N LEU A 150 19.67 -0.45 -7.27
CA LEU A 150 19.89 -0.15 -8.68
C LEU A 150 19.71 1.35 -8.96
N LEU A 151 18.67 1.96 -8.42
CA LEU A 151 18.44 3.39 -8.57
C LEU A 151 19.56 4.21 -7.94
N ILE A 152 19.91 3.90 -6.69
CA ILE A 152 21.01 4.56 -5.95
C ILE A 152 22.35 4.39 -6.68
N ALA A 153 22.64 3.19 -7.20
CA ALA A 153 23.86 2.94 -7.95
C ALA A 153 23.89 3.73 -9.27
N GLY A 154 22.75 3.80 -9.97
CA GLY A 154 22.60 4.62 -11.15
C GLY A 154 22.87 6.10 -10.88
N GLU A 155 22.27 6.67 -9.83
CA GLU A 155 22.48 8.07 -9.43
C GLU A 155 23.94 8.37 -9.14
N LYS A 156 24.63 7.47 -8.42
CA LYS A 156 26.07 7.59 -8.16
C LYS A 156 26.90 7.61 -9.44
N LEU A 157 26.54 6.81 -10.45
CA LEU A 157 27.28 6.75 -11.71
C LEU A 157 27.15 8.03 -12.56
N ILE A 158 26.00 8.70 -12.50
CA ILE A 158 25.71 9.84 -13.38
C ILE A 158 25.61 11.18 -12.65
N SER A 159 25.72 11.19 -11.32
CA SER A 159 25.60 12.38 -10.45
C SER A 159 24.34 13.20 -10.71
N LYS A 160 23.23 12.53 -11.04
CA LYS A 160 21.90 13.11 -11.27
C LYS A 160 20.83 12.04 -11.02
N PRO A 161 19.54 12.43 -10.81
CA PRO A 161 18.47 11.46 -10.63
C PRO A 161 18.45 10.40 -11.73
N PHE A 162 18.44 9.13 -11.33
CA PHE A 162 18.42 8.00 -12.24
C PHE A 162 17.03 7.41 -12.29
N SER A 163 16.65 6.97 -13.48
CA SER A 163 15.36 6.34 -13.70
C SER A 163 15.48 5.24 -14.73
N PHE A 164 14.54 4.29 -14.70
CA PHE A 164 14.43 3.25 -15.72
C PHE A 164 12.98 2.87 -16.00
N THR A 165 12.77 2.23 -17.14
CA THR A 165 11.47 1.70 -17.57
C THR A 165 11.28 0.26 -17.07
N ALA A 166 10.03 -0.21 -17.02
CA ALA A 166 9.74 -1.61 -16.72
C ALA A 166 10.39 -2.57 -17.75
N GLU A 167 10.52 -2.16 -19.02
CA GLU A 167 11.20 -2.92 -20.07
C GLU A 167 12.69 -3.10 -19.75
N GLU A 168 13.38 -2.02 -19.35
CA GLU A 168 14.79 -2.07 -18.97
C GLU A 168 15.02 -2.95 -17.74
N LEU A 169 14.18 -2.81 -16.70
CA LEU A 169 14.25 -3.67 -15.52
C LEU A 169 14.01 -5.14 -15.87
N THR A 170 13.07 -5.42 -16.77
CA THR A 170 12.77 -6.78 -17.24
C THR A 170 13.98 -7.41 -17.94
N GLN A 171 14.57 -6.68 -18.89
CA GLN A 171 15.60 -7.20 -19.79
C GLN A 171 17.00 -7.22 -19.15
N CYS A 172 17.29 -6.29 -18.24
CA CYS A 172 18.62 -6.16 -17.65
C CYS A 172 18.72 -6.83 -16.27
N ALA A 173 17.58 -7.17 -15.64
CA ALA A 173 17.55 -7.75 -14.30
C ALA A 173 16.56 -8.90 -14.15
N TYR A 174 15.26 -8.63 -14.23
CA TYR A 174 14.20 -9.53 -13.77
C TYR A 174 14.18 -10.90 -14.46
N PHE A 175 14.51 -10.96 -15.75
CA PHE A 175 14.58 -12.23 -16.50
C PHE A 175 15.99 -12.79 -16.67
N ASP A 176 16.99 -12.14 -16.08
CA ASP A 176 18.39 -12.53 -16.18
C ASP A 176 18.82 -13.30 -14.93
N LEU A 177 19.09 -14.60 -15.06
CA LEU A 177 19.58 -15.45 -13.98
C LEU A 177 20.92 -14.95 -13.44
N ARG A 178 21.69 -14.19 -14.21
CA ARG A 178 22.92 -13.58 -13.69
C ARG A 178 22.63 -12.62 -12.55
N VAL A 179 21.43 -12.05 -12.51
CA VAL A 179 20.98 -11.11 -11.47
C VAL A 179 20.16 -11.84 -10.41
N THR A 180 19.21 -12.66 -10.83
CA THR A 180 18.25 -13.31 -9.93
C THR A 180 18.81 -14.57 -9.24
N ARG A 181 19.96 -15.08 -9.67
CA ARG A 181 20.68 -16.24 -9.10
C ARG A 181 22.17 -15.96 -8.88
N ASP A 182 22.88 -15.45 -9.89
CA ASP A 182 24.36 -15.41 -9.86
C ASP A 182 24.96 -14.15 -9.19
N GLY A 183 24.12 -13.23 -8.69
CA GLY A 183 24.58 -12.09 -7.90
C GLY A 183 25.21 -10.94 -8.68
N ARG A 184 24.90 -10.77 -9.98
CA ARG A 184 25.24 -9.55 -10.73
C ARG A 184 24.72 -8.34 -9.97
N SER A 185 25.63 -7.40 -9.71
CA SER A 185 25.35 -6.27 -8.83
C SER A 185 24.38 -5.27 -9.47
N PRO A 186 23.60 -4.53 -8.65
CA PRO A 186 22.80 -3.40 -9.14
C PRO A 186 23.64 -2.34 -9.88
N MET A 187 24.89 -2.14 -9.47
CA MET A 187 25.84 -1.23 -10.13
C MET A 187 26.15 -1.66 -11.57
N ASP A 188 26.36 -2.95 -11.82
CA ASP A 188 26.64 -3.45 -13.17
C ASP A 188 25.42 -3.37 -14.07
N VAL A 189 24.22 -3.62 -13.51
CA VAL A 189 22.96 -3.41 -14.23
C VAL A 189 22.73 -1.93 -14.56
N ALA A 190 23.05 -1.01 -13.64
CA ALA A 190 22.97 0.43 -13.90
C ALA A 190 23.90 0.84 -15.06
N LYS A 191 25.17 0.42 -15.03
CA LYS A 191 26.14 0.66 -16.12
C LYS A 191 25.61 0.15 -17.45
N MET A 192 25.07 -1.06 -17.47
CA MET A 192 24.50 -1.69 -18.66
C MET A 192 23.33 -0.89 -19.23
N ILE A 193 22.39 -0.43 -18.39
CA ILE A 193 21.26 0.41 -18.82
C ILE A 193 21.78 1.74 -19.41
N ILE A 194 22.75 2.39 -18.76
CA ILE A 194 23.35 3.64 -19.24
C ILE A 194 24.03 3.44 -20.60
N GLU A 195 24.80 2.36 -20.75
CA GLU A 195 25.47 1.99 -21.99
C GLU A 195 24.48 1.67 -23.11
N HIS A 196 23.43 0.90 -22.81
CA HIS A 196 22.38 0.59 -23.78
C HIS A 196 21.69 1.85 -24.30
N ARG A 197 21.41 2.82 -23.41
CA ARG A 197 20.83 4.11 -23.79
C ARG A 197 21.77 4.93 -24.66
N SER A 198 23.06 5.02 -24.32
CA SER A 198 24.03 5.80 -25.10
C SER A 198 24.23 5.23 -26.50
N LYS A 199 24.20 3.89 -26.62
CA LYS A 199 24.28 3.16 -27.89
C LYS A 199 22.94 3.01 -28.62
N LYS A 200 21.83 3.47 -28.04
CA LYS A 200 20.46 3.32 -28.57
C LYS A 200 20.10 1.86 -28.89
N VAL A 201 20.53 0.95 -28.01
CA VAL A 201 20.26 -0.49 -28.12
C VAL A 201 18.76 -0.74 -28.01
N LYS A 202 18.22 -1.60 -28.88
CA LYS A 202 16.84 -2.09 -28.78
C LYS A 202 16.79 -3.41 -28.02
N TYR A 203 15.70 -3.68 -27.31
CA TYR A 203 15.51 -4.93 -26.59
C TYR A 203 14.72 -5.95 -27.43
N ASN A 204 15.20 -7.20 -27.51
CA ASN A 204 14.44 -8.30 -28.11
C ASN A 204 13.34 -8.77 -27.15
N HIS A 205 12.10 -8.90 -27.62
CA HIS A 205 10.96 -9.43 -26.85
C HIS A 205 10.53 -10.84 -27.28
N LYS A 206 11.16 -11.39 -28.32
CA LYS A 206 10.80 -12.65 -28.95
C LYS A 206 11.79 -13.74 -28.54
N TYR A 207 11.65 -14.19 -27.30
CA TYR A 207 12.36 -15.34 -26.75
C TYR A 207 11.59 -16.61 -27.11
N GLU A 208 12.21 -17.58 -27.78
CA GLU A 208 11.54 -18.81 -28.23
C GLU A 208 10.93 -19.58 -27.04
N GLN A 209 11.53 -19.48 -25.85
CA GLN A 209 11.03 -20.01 -24.58
C GLN A 209 9.64 -19.45 -24.18
N LEU A 210 9.26 -18.27 -24.71
CA LEU A 210 7.97 -17.63 -24.46
C LEU A 210 6.94 -17.84 -25.58
N LYS A 211 7.35 -18.46 -26.69
CA LYS A 211 6.48 -18.68 -27.83
C LYS A 211 5.38 -19.66 -27.44
N ASN A 212 4.13 -19.27 -27.67
CA ASN A 212 3.02 -20.17 -27.43
C ASN A 212 3.10 -21.34 -28.42
N GLN A 213 3.30 -22.55 -27.90
CA GLN A 213 3.48 -23.75 -28.74
C GLN A 213 2.26 -24.07 -29.62
N LYS A 214 1.05 -23.66 -29.22
CA LYS A 214 -0.18 -23.90 -29.99
C LYS A 214 -0.42 -22.85 -31.06
N THR A 215 -0.16 -21.58 -30.75
CA THR A 215 -0.51 -20.46 -31.65
C THR A 215 0.69 -19.89 -32.40
N GLY A 216 1.92 -20.26 -32.04
CA GLY A 216 3.16 -19.69 -32.55
C GLY A 216 3.40 -18.23 -32.17
N LYS A 217 2.51 -17.62 -31.37
CA LYS A 217 2.55 -16.19 -31.04
C LYS A 217 3.40 -15.93 -29.81
N TYR A 218 4.10 -14.80 -29.84
CA TYR A 218 4.81 -14.22 -28.70
C TYR A 218 3.87 -13.40 -27.81
N PRO A 219 4.21 -13.21 -26.52
CA PRO A 219 3.52 -12.24 -25.67
C PRO A 219 3.58 -10.83 -26.28
N SER A 220 2.57 -10.00 -25.97
CA SER A 220 2.64 -8.57 -26.28
C SER A 220 3.78 -7.90 -25.51
N LYS A 221 4.21 -6.70 -25.95
CA LYS A 221 5.26 -5.94 -25.24
C LYS A 221 4.87 -5.67 -23.79
N GLY A 222 3.65 -5.18 -23.56
CA GLY A 222 3.13 -4.95 -22.21
C GLY A 222 3.07 -6.23 -21.38
N ASP A 223 2.76 -7.37 -22.01
CA ASP A 223 2.73 -8.65 -21.33
C ASP A 223 4.11 -9.18 -20.94
N PHE A 224 5.12 -8.81 -21.72
CA PHE A 224 6.50 -9.22 -21.53
C PHE A 224 7.08 -8.60 -20.25
N HIS A 225 6.98 -7.28 -20.09
CA HIS A 225 7.55 -6.56 -18.94
C HIS A 225 6.57 -6.39 -17.77
N ARG A 226 5.45 -7.12 -17.77
CA ARG A 226 4.36 -6.93 -16.81
C ARG A 226 4.79 -7.16 -15.36
N TYR A 227 5.50 -8.23 -15.06
CA TYR A 227 5.83 -8.58 -13.67
C TYR A 227 6.83 -7.62 -13.03
N ALA A 228 7.78 -7.09 -13.81
CA ALA A 228 8.63 -6.01 -13.34
C ALA A 228 7.80 -4.74 -13.11
N GLY A 229 6.92 -4.40 -14.06
CA GLY A 229 6.00 -3.27 -13.94
C GLY A 229 5.05 -3.36 -12.75
N ASP A 230 4.49 -4.54 -12.45
CA ASP A 230 3.59 -4.75 -11.30
C ASP A 230 4.30 -4.41 -9.99
N ILE A 231 5.54 -4.88 -9.78
CA ILE A 231 6.32 -4.54 -8.59
C ILE A 231 6.69 -3.05 -8.55
N LEU A 232 7.07 -2.46 -9.69
CA LEU A 232 7.35 -1.02 -9.76
C LEU A 232 6.12 -0.18 -9.39
N ASP A 233 4.94 -0.55 -9.88
CA ASP A 233 3.69 0.12 -9.53
C ASP A 233 3.38 -0.02 -8.04
N TYR A 234 3.61 -1.20 -7.43
CA TYR A 234 3.46 -1.36 -5.98
C TYR A 234 4.48 -0.53 -5.20
N MET A 235 5.71 -0.38 -5.70
CA MET A 235 6.70 0.50 -5.07
C MET A 235 6.32 1.99 -5.18
N VAL A 236 5.61 2.39 -6.24
CA VAL A 236 5.00 3.73 -6.34
C VAL A 236 3.87 3.89 -5.32
N LEU A 237 2.99 2.90 -5.20
CA LEU A 237 1.91 2.89 -4.21
C LEU A 237 2.44 2.87 -2.77
N ALA A 238 3.58 2.22 -2.52
CA ALA A 238 4.30 2.24 -1.25
C ALA A 238 5.04 3.56 -0.97
N ASN A 239 4.91 4.55 -1.85
CA ASN A 239 5.60 5.82 -1.74
C ASN A 239 7.14 5.70 -1.71
N LEU A 240 7.71 4.61 -2.24
CA LEU A 240 9.17 4.40 -2.35
C LEU A 240 9.73 4.97 -3.65
N LEU A 241 8.91 4.94 -4.70
CA LEU A 241 9.24 5.44 -6.03
C LEU A 241 8.22 6.49 -6.50
N ASN A 242 8.66 7.31 -7.43
CA ASN A 242 7.81 8.15 -8.26
C ASN A 242 7.86 7.66 -9.72
N ASP A 243 6.87 8.02 -10.52
CA ASP A 243 6.85 7.77 -11.95
C ASP A 243 6.70 9.05 -12.78
N LYS A 244 7.12 9.00 -14.05
CA LYS A 244 6.85 10.06 -15.04
C LYS A 244 6.06 9.48 -16.20
N GLY A 245 4.98 10.16 -16.57
CA GLY A 245 4.19 9.83 -17.77
C GLY A 245 3.50 8.46 -17.68
N THR A 246 2.67 8.26 -16.65
CA THR A 246 1.85 7.05 -16.45
C THR A 246 2.65 5.75 -16.49
N GLY A 247 3.67 5.63 -15.63
CA GLY A 247 4.45 4.40 -15.46
C GLY A 247 5.51 4.17 -16.54
N TYR A 248 5.97 5.23 -17.21
CA TYR A 248 7.00 5.11 -18.24
C TYR A 248 8.42 5.04 -17.63
N TYR A 249 8.78 5.97 -16.76
CA TYR A 249 10.05 5.97 -16.02
C TYR A 249 9.80 5.99 -14.52
N TYR A 250 10.49 5.12 -13.78
CA TYR A 250 10.44 5.03 -12.33
C TYR A 250 11.76 5.52 -11.73
N TYR A 251 11.68 6.28 -10.64
CA TYR A 251 12.82 6.89 -9.93
C TYR A 251 12.54 6.96 -8.43
N LEU A 252 13.56 7.18 -7.62
CA LEU A 252 13.42 7.23 -6.16
C LEU A 252 12.47 8.36 -5.74
N ASN A 253 11.72 8.11 -4.66
CA ASN A 253 11.04 9.17 -3.95
C ASN A 253 11.90 9.67 -2.78
N ASP A 254 12.69 10.72 -3.03
CA ASP A 254 13.60 11.30 -2.03
C ASP A 254 12.89 11.92 -0.82
N GLU A 255 11.58 12.08 -0.86
CA GLU A 255 10.79 12.55 0.28
C GLU A 255 10.54 11.45 1.33
N ASN A 256 10.62 10.18 0.94
CA ASN A 256 10.31 9.04 1.82
C ASN A 256 11.57 8.23 2.19
N LYS A 257 12.61 8.92 2.65
CA LYS A 257 13.92 8.31 2.96
C LYS A 257 13.84 7.27 4.07
N ASP A 258 12.98 7.45 5.06
CA ASP A 258 12.90 6.56 6.21
C ASP A 258 12.43 5.16 5.79
N ALA A 259 11.34 5.07 5.02
CA ALA A 259 10.88 3.81 4.46
C ALA A 259 11.92 3.17 3.52
N ILE A 260 12.54 3.96 2.64
CA ILE A 260 13.59 3.48 1.71
C ILE A 260 14.78 2.91 2.49
N ASN A 261 15.28 3.62 3.48
CA ASN A 261 16.41 3.20 4.31
C ASN A 261 16.05 1.95 5.10
N TYR A 262 14.82 1.87 5.64
CA TYR A 262 14.36 0.69 6.36
C TYR A 262 14.36 -0.55 5.45
N GLN A 263 13.82 -0.44 4.23
CA GLN A 263 13.81 -1.52 3.23
C GLN A 263 15.22 -2.00 2.83
N LEU A 264 16.20 -1.09 2.81
CA LEU A 264 17.59 -1.40 2.45
C LEU A 264 18.37 -2.04 3.60
N ASN A 265 18.16 -1.57 4.82
CA ASN A 265 18.95 -1.92 6.00
C ASN A 265 18.39 -3.12 6.77
N ASN A 266 17.09 -3.41 6.66
CA ASN A 266 16.42 -4.48 7.40
C ASN A 266 16.00 -5.64 6.47
N ARG A 267 16.95 -6.41 5.95
CA ARG A 267 16.61 -7.47 4.98
C ARG A 267 15.96 -8.67 5.66
N VAL A 268 14.83 -9.10 5.13
CA VAL A 268 14.15 -10.34 5.54
C VAL A 268 14.09 -11.35 4.41
N TRP A 269 14.23 -12.63 4.77
CA TRP A 269 14.19 -13.76 3.85
C TRP A 269 13.47 -14.96 4.48
N TYR A 270 12.50 -15.50 3.78
CA TYR A 270 11.88 -16.78 4.09
C TYR A 270 12.76 -17.92 3.57
N SER A 271 13.44 -18.60 4.48
CA SER A 271 14.38 -19.68 4.20
C SER A 271 13.73 -21.06 4.05
N GLY A 272 12.41 -21.19 4.20
CA GLY A 272 11.74 -22.50 4.15
C GLY A 272 11.99 -23.27 2.84
N TYR A 273 12.21 -22.56 1.73
CA TYR A 273 12.52 -23.16 0.43
C TYR A 273 13.99 -23.58 0.28
N ASP A 274 14.90 -23.07 1.11
CA ASP A 274 16.36 -23.25 0.95
C ASP A 274 16.77 -24.72 0.96
N LYS A 275 16.06 -25.56 1.72
CA LYS A 275 16.27 -27.02 1.81
C LYS A 275 16.05 -27.78 0.50
N PHE A 276 15.53 -27.14 -0.53
CA PHE A 276 15.24 -27.76 -1.83
C PHE A 276 16.26 -27.41 -2.92
N TYR A 277 17.11 -26.39 -2.73
CA TYR A 277 18.12 -26.05 -3.72
C TYR A 277 19.14 -27.20 -3.87
N GLY A 278 19.51 -27.50 -5.11
CA GLY A 278 20.43 -28.60 -5.44
C GLY A 278 19.80 -30.00 -5.41
N LYS A 279 18.52 -30.13 -5.06
CA LYS A 279 17.80 -31.42 -5.14
C LYS A 279 17.15 -31.60 -6.51
N THR A 280 17.09 -32.84 -6.97
CA THR A 280 16.36 -33.23 -8.19
C THR A 280 14.97 -33.75 -7.85
N ASN A 281 14.00 -33.58 -8.76
CA ASN A 281 12.64 -34.14 -8.66
C ASN A 281 11.88 -33.77 -7.36
N ILE A 282 11.92 -32.50 -6.95
CA ILE A 282 11.20 -32.02 -5.77
C ILE A 282 9.69 -32.26 -5.96
N ALA A 283 9.08 -33.06 -5.07
CA ALA A 283 7.65 -33.30 -5.11
C ALA A 283 6.87 -32.01 -4.80
N ASN A 284 5.90 -31.67 -5.65
CA ASN A 284 5.05 -30.48 -5.47
C ASN A 284 4.32 -30.47 -4.11
N SER A 285 4.00 -31.63 -3.54
CA SER A 285 3.40 -31.76 -2.21
C SER A 285 4.32 -31.23 -1.11
N LYS A 286 5.63 -31.48 -1.20
CA LYS A 286 6.62 -30.98 -0.23
C LYS A 286 6.80 -29.46 -0.26
N ILE A 287 6.54 -28.84 -1.40
CA ILE A 287 6.51 -27.39 -1.51
C ILE A 287 5.17 -26.84 -0.99
N ALA A 288 4.06 -27.52 -1.24
CA ALA A 288 2.74 -27.13 -0.74
C ALA A 288 2.67 -27.14 0.80
N GLU A 289 3.40 -28.06 1.45
CA GLU A 289 3.57 -28.09 2.92
C GLU A 289 4.13 -26.78 3.50
N LEU A 290 4.79 -25.93 2.70
CA LEU A 290 5.37 -24.64 3.14
C LEU A 290 4.44 -23.44 2.93
N GLU A 291 3.23 -23.64 2.38
CA GLU A 291 2.32 -22.54 2.07
C GLU A 291 1.90 -21.78 3.33
N ASP A 292 1.51 -22.51 4.38
CA ASP A 292 1.11 -21.92 5.66
C ASP A 292 2.28 -21.23 6.37
N ASP A 293 3.48 -21.80 6.30
CA ASP A 293 4.71 -21.19 6.84
C ASP A 293 5.06 -19.88 6.13
N TRP A 294 4.89 -19.83 4.80
CA TRP A 294 5.08 -18.61 4.00
C TRP A 294 4.07 -17.53 4.39
N PHE A 295 2.79 -17.87 4.47
CA PHE A 295 1.76 -16.92 4.93
C PHE A 295 1.93 -16.54 6.41
N GLY A 296 2.53 -17.45 7.18
CA GLY A 296 3.22 -17.27 8.46
C GLY A 296 4.11 -16.04 8.46
N PHE A 297 5.19 -16.16 7.70
CA PHE A 297 6.26 -15.20 7.59
C PHE A 297 5.80 -13.83 7.07
N VAL A 298 5.06 -13.76 5.95
CA VAL A 298 4.68 -12.45 5.38
C VAL A 298 3.71 -11.66 6.28
N ASN A 299 3.02 -12.33 7.20
CA ASN A 299 2.13 -11.71 8.19
C ASN A 299 2.74 -11.63 9.60
N SER A 300 4.05 -11.85 9.77
CA SER A 300 4.70 -11.77 11.09
C SER A 300 5.23 -10.36 11.43
N PHE A 301 5.11 -9.40 10.51
CA PHE A 301 5.65 -8.05 10.68
C PHE A 301 4.57 -7.05 11.06
N ASP A 302 4.84 -6.26 12.09
CA ASP A 302 3.93 -5.23 12.59
C ASP A 302 4.69 -4.08 13.26
N ASN A 303 4.02 -2.94 13.42
CA ASN A 303 4.52 -1.76 14.14
C ASN A 303 5.90 -1.24 13.67
N ILE A 304 6.18 -1.33 12.37
CA ILE A 304 7.33 -0.69 11.72
C ILE A 304 7.02 0.79 11.55
N THR A 305 7.62 1.61 12.41
CA THR A 305 7.40 3.07 12.46
C THR A 305 7.68 3.78 11.14
N GLU A 306 8.70 3.33 10.41
CA GLU A 306 9.15 3.91 9.14
C GLU A 306 8.19 3.64 7.99
N PHE A 307 7.22 2.73 8.16
CA PHE A 307 6.17 2.46 7.19
C PHE A 307 4.89 3.23 7.48
N ALA A 308 4.74 3.81 8.68
CA ALA A 308 3.61 4.65 9.00
C ALA A 308 3.60 5.89 8.09
N PRO A 309 2.43 6.43 7.73
CA PRO A 309 2.39 7.65 6.93
C PRO A 309 3.03 8.81 7.69
N SER A 310 3.93 9.49 7.00
CA SER A 310 4.56 10.72 7.47
C SER A 310 4.10 11.92 6.67
N LEU A 311 4.19 13.10 7.28
CA LEU A 311 4.10 14.38 6.59
C LEU A 311 5.37 14.59 5.77
N SER A 312 5.26 15.22 4.61
CA SER A 312 6.44 15.68 3.87
C SER A 312 7.22 16.71 4.69
N SER A 313 8.47 16.97 4.34
CA SER A 313 9.28 17.96 5.05
C SER A 313 8.64 19.34 5.05
N SER A 314 8.03 19.75 3.93
CA SER A 314 7.33 21.03 3.82
C SER A 314 6.05 21.06 4.66
N GLU A 315 5.26 19.99 4.64
CA GLU A 315 4.05 19.87 5.47
C GLU A 315 4.37 19.91 6.96
N SER A 316 5.43 19.21 7.37
CA SER A 316 5.91 19.20 8.76
C SER A 316 6.39 20.58 9.21
N GLU A 317 7.05 21.33 8.32
CA GLU A 317 7.49 22.70 8.59
C GLU A 317 6.30 23.65 8.74
N SER A 318 5.35 23.65 7.79
CA SER A 318 4.14 24.46 7.85
C SER A 318 3.31 24.16 9.11
N LEU A 319 3.16 22.88 9.45
CA LEU A 319 2.45 22.44 10.66
C LEU A 319 3.17 22.93 11.92
N SER A 320 4.51 22.83 11.96
CA SER A 320 5.31 23.29 13.09
C SER A 320 5.17 24.80 13.31
N ILE A 321 5.17 25.60 12.23
CA ILE A 321 4.94 27.05 12.29
C ILE A 321 3.57 27.35 12.92
N LEU A 322 2.52 26.67 12.49
CA LEU A 322 1.16 26.89 12.99
C LEU A 322 1.02 26.54 14.47
N ILE A 323 1.61 25.42 14.88
CA ILE A 323 1.60 24.98 16.27
C ILE A 323 2.45 25.92 17.14
N GLN A 324 3.58 26.41 16.64
CA GLN A 324 4.39 27.43 17.33
C GLN A 324 3.65 28.76 17.47
N GLU A 325 2.93 29.22 16.44
CA GLU A 325 2.08 30.42 16.51
C GLU A 325 0.97 30.26 17.57
N TYR A 326 0.37 29.08 17.69
CA TYR A 326 -0.58 28.76 18.75
C TYR A 326 0.05 28.86 20.16
N TYR A 327 1.19 28.22 20.38
CA TYR A 327 1.80 28.15 21.73
C TYR A 327 2.44 29.48 22.16
N SER A 328 3.05 30.23 21.24
CA SER A 328 3.62 31.56 21.51
C SER A 328 2.55 32.54 22.02
N ARG A 329 1.34 32.49 21.46
CA ARG A 329 0.20 33.32 21.90
C ARG A 329 -0.39 32.90 23.25
N LEU A 330 -0.09 31.68 23.71
CA LEU A 330 -0.73 31.08 24.89
C LEU A 330 0.07 31.22 26.19
N LYS A 331 1.41 31.17 26.15
CA LYS A 331 2.20 31.04 27.38
C LYS A 331 3.52 31.81 27.49
N GLY A 332 3.94 32.58 26.48
CA GLY A 332 5.26 33.20 26.47
C GLY A 332 6.38 32.14 26.44
N ASP A 333 7.06 32.03 25.31
CA ASP A 333 8.32 31.30 25.12
C ASP A 333 8.46 29.92 25.79
N LYS A 334 7.51 29.01 25.57
CA LYS A 334 7.72 27.57 25.84
C LYS A 334 7.74 26.74 24.57
N VAL A 335 8.79 25.90 24.47
CA VAL A 335 9.06 24.98 23.37
C VAL A 335 7.98 23.91 23.27
N VAL A 336 7.47 23.69 22.06
CA VAL A 336 6.41 22.72 21.72
C VAL A 336 6.92 21.28 21.89
N PRO A 337 6.16 20.36 22.51
CA PRO A 337 6.50 18.93 22.55
C PRO A 337 6.45 18.29 21.15
N THR A 338 7.54 17.65 20.72
CA THR A 338 7.65 16.87 19.47
C THR A 338 6.64 15.73 19.34
N LYS A 339 6.03 15.29 20.45
CA LYS A 339 5.05 14.19 20.51
C LYS A 339 3.66 14.55 19.92
N ILE A 340 3.43 15.80 19.52
CA ILE A 340 2.15 16.22 18.88
C ILE A 340 2.05 15.69 17.44
N ILE A 341 3.18 15.43 16.77
CA ILE A 341 3.31 14.92 15.40
C ILE A 341 3.30 13.38 15.39
N GLY A 342 2.38 12.78 16.15
CA GLY A 342 2.33 11.32 16.35
C GLY A 342 1.36 10.59 15.42
N ASP A 343 0.36 11.30 14.90
CA ASP A 343 -0.66 10.76 14.00
C ASP A 343 -0.87 11.73 12.83
N TYR A 344 -0.56 11.28 11.62
CA TYR A 344 -0.64 12.02 10.37
C TYR A 344 -1.99 12.71 10.19
N GLY A 345 -3.08 11.99 10.39
CA GLY A 345 -4.43 12.48 10.14
C GLY A 345 -4.87 13.51 11.18
N GLU A 346 -4.72 13.17 12.46
CA GLU A 346 -5.08 14.05 13.57
C GLU A 346 -4.30 15.37 13.53
N SER A 347 -3.01 15.32 13.14
CA SER A 347 -2.16 16.51 13.03
C SER A 347 -2.67 17.48 11.96
N LEU A 348 -3.08 16.95 10.80
CA LEU A 348 -3.66 17.75 9.72
C LEU A 348 -5.01 18.34 10.12
N ILE A 349 -5.87 17.56 10.79
CA ILE A 349 -7.16 18.08 11.26
C ILE A 349 -6.99 19.12 12.37
N LEU A 350 -6.01 18.96 13.26
CA LEU A 350 -5.71 19.96 14.28
C LEU A 350 -5.33 21.30 13.64
N ALA A 351 -4.48 21.28 12.61
CA ALA A 351 -4.12 22.47 11.85
C ALA A 351 -5.32 23.09 11.13
N HIS A 352 -6.13 22.25 10.49
CA HIS A 352 -7.36 22.65 9.84
C HIS A 352 -8.29 23.39 10.80
N GLU A 353 -8.54 22.83 11.99
CA GLU A 353 -9.42 23.43 13.00
C GLU A 353 -8.87 24.76 13.53
N PHE A 354 -7.56 24.86 13.72
CA PHE A 354 -6.94 26.12 14.09
C PHE A 354 -7.14 27.20 13.02
N LEU A 355 -6.94 26.88 11.73
CA LEU A 355 -7.19 27.81 10.63
C LEU A 355 -8.67 28.17 10.48
N ARG A 356 -9.57 27.18 10.57
CA ARG A 356 -11.02 27.36 10.47
C ARG A 356 -11.55 28.34 11.52
N THR A 357 -10.93 28.36 12.68
CA THR A 357 -11.34 29.18 13.84
C THR A 357 -10.50 30.45 14.01
N LYS A 358 -9.72 30.86 13.01
CA LYS A 358 -8.81 32.02 13.06
C LYS A 358 -9.48 33.35 13.42
N GLU A 359 -10.69 33.56 12.94
CA GLU A 359 -11.48 34.76 13.26
C GLU A 359 -12.04 34.74 14.70
N THR A 360 -11.96 33.59 15.37
CA THR A 360 -12.38 33.45 16.76
C THR A 360 -11.22 33.77 17.70
N LYS A 361 -11.49 34.49 18.80
CA LYS A 361 -10.51 34.66 19.90
C LYS A 361 -10.36 33.40 20.78
N ARG A 362 -10.83 32.24 20.31
CA ARG A 362 -10.99 31.00 21.10
C ARG A 362 -10.13 29.83 20.61
N GLN A 363 -9.22 30.06 19.67
CA GLN A 363 -8.30 29.03 19.17
C GLN A 363 -7.55 28.32 20.31
N HIS A 364 -7.24 29.02 21.41
CA HIS A 364 -6.61 28.47 22.61
C HIS A 364 -7.36 27.32 23.30
N LEU A 365 -8.62 27.07 22.94
CA LEU A 365 -9.43 25.97 23.47
C LEU A 365 -9.36 24.71 22.61
N ILE A 366 -8.69 24.78 21.45
CA ILE A 366 -8.46 23.64 20.57
C ILE A 366 -7.34 22.79 21.16
N ASN A 367 -7.62 21.51 21.37
CA ASN A 367 -6.71 20.57 22.00
C ASN A 367 -6.79 19.21 21.33
N LYS A 368 -5.63 18.63 21.01
CA LYS A 368 -5.49 17.21 20.75
C LYS A 368 -5.63 16.45 22.07
N ILE A 369 -6.45 15.42 22.08
CA ILE A 369 -6.70 14.60 23.26
C ILE A 369 -5.73 13.43 23.31
N PRO A 370 -5.01 13.21 24.42
CA PRO A 370 -4.18 12.02 24.57
C PRO A 370 -5.02 10.74 24.56
N THR A 371 -4.66 9.79 23.70
CA THR A 371 -5.31 8.47 23.57
C THR A 371 -5.53 7.74 24.90
N PRO A 372 -4.60 7.74 25.89
CA PRO A 372 -4.81 7.06 27.17
C PRO A 372 -6.00 7.58 28.00
N LEU A 373 -6.54 8.77 27.70
CA LEU A 373 -7.71 9.29 28.39
C LEU A 373 -9.01 8.60 27.95
N GLY A 374 -9.03 7.95 26.79
CA GLY A 374 -10.16 7.12 26.35
C GLY A 374 -11.48 7.87 26.25
N VAL A 375 -11.48 9.14 25.86
CA VAL A 375 -12.70 10.00 25.87
C VAL A 375 -13.61 9.80 24.66
N GLY A 376 -13.19 8.99 23.67
CA GLY A 376 -13.99 8.68 22.48
C GLY A 376 -13.99 9.75 21.40
N TYR A 377 -12.99 10.65 21.37
CA TYR A 377 -12.72 11.58 20.28
C TYR A 377 -11.26 12.07 20.34
N ASP A 378 -10.70 12.47 19.20
CA ASP A 378 -9.28 12.85 19.08
C ASP A 378 -9.01 14.33 19.33
N ILE A 379 -9.94 15.20 18.93
CA ILE A 379 -9.75 16.66 18.98
C ILE A 379 -10.95 17.34 19.64
N GLN A 380 -10.68 18.14 20.67
CA GLN A 380 -11.63 19.15 21.14
C GLN A 380 -11.38 20.45 20.39
N SER A 381 -12.43 21.01 19.79
CA SER A 381 -12.44 22.29 19.08
C SER A 381 -13.60 23.18 19.54
N VAL A 382 -13.86 24.27 18.83
CA VAL A 382 -14.90 25.26 19.14
C VAL A 382 -15.78 25.57 17.94
N GLU A 383 -17.06 25.80 18.22
CA GLU A 383 -18.00 26.42 17.29
C GLU A 383 -17.90 27.95 17.36
N ILE A 384 -18.22 28.60 16.25
CA ILE A 384 -18.29 30.07 16.17
C ILE A 384 -19.38 30.60 17.12
N GLU A 385 -20.49 29.87 17.29
CA GLU A 385 -21.62 30.18 18.19
C GLU A 385 -21.35 29.87 19.67
N LYS A 386 -20.09 29.82 20.07
CA LYS A 386 -19.61 29.59 21.44
C LYS A 386 -19.81 28.18 22.04
N ARG A 387 -20.24 27.17 21.29
CA ARG A 387 -20.27 25.76 21.73
C ARG A 387 -18.91 25.06 21.59
N LYS A 388 -18.76 23.89 22.24
CA LYS A 388 -17.63 22.98 22.00
C LYS A 388 -17.94 22.08 20.82
N ARG A 389 -16.88 21.67 20.11
CA ARG A 389 -16.91 20.67 19.05
C ARG A 389 -16.00 19.51 19.47
N TYR A 390 -16.45 18.27 19.34
CA TYR A 390 -15.69 17.07 19.65
C TYR A 390 -15.54 16.27 18.37
N ILE A 391 -14.30 16.01 17.95
CA ILE A 391 -13.98 15.52 16.61
C ILE A 391 -13.25 14.20 16.73
N GLU A 392 -13.83 13.18 16.11
CA GLU A 392 -13.18 11.92 15.79
C GLU A 392 -12.60 12.00 14.37
N VAL A 393 -11.33 11.66 14.21
CA VAL A 393 -10.61 11.75 12.94
C VAL A 393 -10.47 10.36 12.33
N LYS A 394 -10.94 10.21 11.10
CA LYS A 394 -10.74 8.99 10.31
C LYS A 394 -10.02 9.38 9.04
N THR A 395 -8.88 8.75 8.76
CA THR A 395 -8.02 9.16 7.65
C THR A 395 -7.80 8.03 6.68
N THR A 396 -7.86 8.32 5.39
CA THR A 396 -7.45 7.39 4.34
C THR A 396 -6.43 8.08 3.45
N LYS A 397 -5.30 7.42 3.21
CA LYS A 397 -4.22 7.90 2.33
C LYS A 397 -4.01 6.94 1.17
N SER A 398 -4.07 7.49 -0.05
CA SER A 398 -3.91 6.77 -1.31
C SER A 398 -3.13 7.62 -2.30
N ARG A 399 -2.61 7.04 -3.38
CA ARG A 399 -2.01 7.84 -4.46
C ARG A 399 -3.08 8.48 -5.33
N LYS A 400 -4.19 7.77 -5.55
CA LYS A 400 -5.29 8.21 -6.41
C LYS A 400 -6.50 8.69 -5.62
N VAL A 401 -7.36 9.46 -6.28
CA VAL A 401 -8.70 9.75 -5.76
C VAL A 401 -9.48 8.44 -5.60
N ILE A 402 -9.79 8.13 -4.34
CA ILE A 402 -10.64 7.00 -3.96
C ILE A 402 -12.04 7.49 -3.60
N LYS A 403 -13.03 6.66 -3.88
CA LYS A 403 -14.45 6.81 -3.52
C LYS A 403 -14.80 5.95 -2.32
N ASN A 404 -13.81 5.42 -1.59
CA ASN A 404 -14.04 4.69 -0.34
C ASN A 404 -14.77 5.59 0.65
N ASN A 405 -15.98 5.18 0.99
CA ASN A 405 -16.89 5.83 1.94
C ASN A 405 -17.08 4.99 3.19
N ARG A 406 -16.08 4.16 3.52
CA ARG A 406 -16.12 3.25 4.67
C ARG A 406 -14.97 3.54 5.62
N PHE A 407 -15.30 3.56 6.91
CA PHE A 407 -14.34 3.63 8.01
C PHE A 407 -14.88 2.85 9.20
N LYS A 408 -14.01 2.56 10.18
CA LYS A 408 -14.40 1.82 11.38
C LYS A 408 -14.52 2.78 12.57
N LEU A 409 -15.53 2.55 13.41
CA LEU A 409 -15.64 3.16 14.73
C LEU A 409 -15.27 2.16 15.84
N THR A 410 -14.78 2.66 16.97
CA THR A 410 -14.72 1.88 18.22
C THR A 410 -16.05 1.96 18.98
N PRO A 411 -16.37 1.00 19.87
CA PRO A 411 -17.57 1.10 20.71
C PRO A 411 -17.63 2.41 21.50
N ASN A 412 -16.50 2.84 22.04
CA ASN A 412 -16.39 4.07 22.82
C ASN A 412 -16.66 5.33 21.98
N GLU A 413 -16.19 5.38 20.73
CA GLU A 413 -16.51 6.48 19.81
C GLU A 413 -18.02 6.55 19.52
N LEU A 414 -18.67 5.39 19.35
CA LEU A 414 -20.10 5.33 19.10
C LEU A 414 -20.92 5.76 20.32
N ASP A 415 -20.60 5.24 21.52
CA ASP A 415 -21.25 5.57 22.78
C ASP A 415 -21.09 7.07 23.12
N THR A 416 -19.90 7.62 22.85
CA THR A 416 -19.61 9.04 23.04
C THR A 416 -20.38 9.90 22.05
N ALA A 417 -20.49 9.47 20.79
CA ALA A 417 -21.27 10.18 19.79
C ALA A 417 -22.76 10.27 20.14
N ASP A 418 -23.32 9.19 20.70
CA ASP A 418 -24.70 9.16 21.20
C ASP A 418 -24.91 10.13 22.37
N THR A 419 -23.97 10.15 23.31
CA THR A 419 -24.02 11.02 24.49
C THR A 419 -23.86 12.51 24.12
N ILE A 420 -22.95 12.84 23.21
CA ILE A 420 -22.59 14.23 22.88
C ILE A 420 -23.52 14.83 21.81
N GLY A 421 -24.09 13.99 20.93
CA GLY A 421 -25.07 14.38 19.92
C GLY A 421 -24.56 15.44 18.95
N ASP A 422 -25.24 16.59 18.88
CA ASP A 422 -24.97 17.65 17.90
C ASP A 422 -23.58 18.30 18.00
N ASN A 423 -22.88 18.11 19.12
CA ASN A 423 -21.51 18.60 19.28
C ASN A 423 -20.45 17.57 18.86
N TYR A 424 -20.84 16.36 18.46
CA TYR A 424 -19.94 15.30 18.00
C TYR A 424 -19.84 15.28 16.49
N PHE A 425 -18.61 15.20 15.99
CA PHE A 425 -18.29 15.25 14.58
C PHE A 425 -17.32 14.15 14.21
N ILE A 426 -17.54 13.55 13.04
CA ILE A 426 -16.53 12.71 12.39
C ILE A 426 -15.93 13.52 11.25
N TYR A 427 -14.61 13.62 11.25
CA TYR A 427 -13.84 14.21 10.16
C TYR A 427 -13.18 13.07 9.39
N TYR A 428 -13.76 12.74 8.24
CA TYR A 428 -13.20 11.74 7.33
C TYR A 428 -12.24 12.42 6.35
N LEU A 429 -10.95 12.40 6.65
CA LEU A 429 -9.86 12.97 5.86
C LEU A 429 -9.45 12.00 4.74
N VAL A 430 -9.53 12.47 3.50
CA VAL A 430 -8.99 11.75 2.33
C VAL A 430 -7.82 12.55 1.78
N ALA A 431 -6.64 11.94 1.79
CA ALA A 431 -5.40 12.49 1.24
C ALA A 431 -4.95 11.68 0.02
N ASN A 432 -4.69 12.37 -1.08
CA ASN A 432 -4.12 11.81 -2.30
C ASN A 432 -3.22 12.81 -3.03
N ASP A 433 -2.64 12.39 -4.15
CA ASP A 433 -1.70 13.22 -4.93
C ASP A 433 -2.36 14.49 -5.51
N ASP A 434 -3.69 14.52 -5.70
CA ASP A 434 -4.43 15.70 -6.17
C ASP A 434 -4.77 16.69 -5.04
N GLY A 435 -4.67 16.26 -3.78
CA GLY A 435 -4.87 17.10 -2.61
C GLY A 435 -5.57 16.41 -1.45
N LYS A 436 -5.89 17.20 -0.42
CA LYS A 436 -6.50 16.74 0.84
C LYS A 436 -7.87 17.36 1.04
N ASN A 437 -8.86 16.52 1.33
CA ASN A 437 -10.25 16.94 1.56
C ASN A 437 -10.80 16.26 2.81
N VAL A 438 -11.68 16.95 3.52
CA VAL A 438 -12.35 16.45 4.73
C VAL A 438 -13.84 16.36 4.47
N PHE A 439 -14.42 15.19 4.69
CA PHE A 439 -15.87 15.03 4.76
C PHE A 439 -16.32 15.13 6.21
N VAL A 440 -17.11 16.16 6.52
CA VAL A 440 -17.54 16.48 7.88
C VAL A 440 -18.94 15.92 8.11
N ILE A 441 -19.06 14.97 9.03
CA ILE A 441 -20.32 14.35 9.47
C ILE A 441 -20.64 14.87 10.87
N GLN A 442 -21.76 15.57 11.03
CA GLN A 442 -22.24 16.03 12.34
C GLN A 442 -23.32 15.11 12.87
N ASN A 443 -23.22 14.75 14.16
CA ASN A 443 -24.16 13.87 14.86
C ASN A 443 -24.36 12.55 14.10
N PRO A 444 -23.36 11.66 14.10
CA PRO A 444 -23.41 10.43 13.31
C PRO A 444 -24.57 9.51 13.72
N ILE A 445 -25.01 9.54 14.98
CA ILE A 445 -26.19 8.77 15.42
C ILE A 445 -27.45 9.26 14.71
N ARG A 446 -27.71 10.56 14.69
CA ARG A 446 -28.83 11.11 13.91
C ARG A 446 -28.71 10.79 12.41
N GLN A 447 -27.50 10.82 11.86
CA GLN A 447 -27.30 10.47 10.45
C GLN A 447 -27.59 8.98 10.17
N PHE A 448 -27.32 8.10 11.12
CA PHE A 448 -27.71 6.69 11.06
C PHE A 448 -29.23 6.52 11.13
N GLU A 449 -29.91 7.20 12.07
CA GLU A 449 -31.38 7.18 12.19
C GLU A 449 -32.08 7.70 10.92
N GLN A 450 -31.47 8.68 10.25
CA GLN A 450 -31.95 9.24 8.98
C GLN A 450 -31.64 8.35 7.77
N GLY A 451 -30.91 7.25 7.94
CA GLY A 451 -30.50 6.34 6.87
C GLY A 451 -29.38 6.88 5.98
N ASN A 452 -28.72 7.98 6.37
CA ASN A 452 -27.59 8.56 5.65
C ASN A 452 -26.27 7.82 5.94
N LEU A 453 -26.20 7.12 7.09
CA LEU A 453 -25.15 6.16 7.45
C LEU A 453 -25.72 4.75 7.57
N LYS A 454 -24.89 3.76 7.28
CA LYS A 454 -25.09 2.35 7.67
C LYS A 454 -23.97 1.95 8.59
N ILE A 455 -24.31 1.27 9.69
CA ILE A 455 -23.33 0.72 10.64
C ILE A 455 -23.61 -0.77 10.72
N ASP A 456 -22.60 -1.58 10.43
CA ASP A 456 -22.73 -3.04 10.55
C ASP A 456 -22.42 -3.52 11.99
N LYS A 457 -22.59 -4.83 12.22
CA LYS A 457 -22.33 -5.46 13.52
C LYS A 457 -20.85 -5.37 13.99
N HIS A 458 -19.96 -4.98 13.09
CA HIS A 458 -18.53 -4.84 13.31
C HIS A 458 -18.09 -3.37 13.42
N LEU A 459 -19.06 -2.45 13.53
CA LEU A 459 -18.86 -1.00 13.62
C LEU A 459 -18.18 -0.39 12.39
N VAL A 460 -18.30 -1.05 11.23
CA VAL A 460 -17.93 -0.44 9.96
C VAL A 460 -19.06 0.47 9.52
N VAL A 461 -18.75 1.76 9.39
CA VAL A 461 -19.65 2.79 8.91
C VAL A 461 -19.50 2.90 7.39
N GLU A 462 -20.61 2.88 6.67
CA GLU A 462 -20.70 3.29 5.28
C GLU A 462 -21.55 4.57 5.19
N PHE A 463 -21.00 5.64 4.64
CA PHE A 463 -21.70 6.93 4.56
C PHE A 463 -22.12 7.30 3.13
N SER A 464 -23.30 7.93 3.01
CA SER A 464 -23.75 8.55 1.76
C SER A 464 -23.25 10.00 1.64
N GLN A 465 -23.38 10.59 0.45
CA GLN A 465 -23.06 12.00 0.23
C GLN A 465 -23.94 12.95 1.05
N ASN A 466 -25.12 12.50 1.51
CA ASN A 466 -26.04 13.30 2.30
C ASN A 466 -25.70 13.32 3.79
N ALA A 467 -24.80 12.44 4.26
CA ALA A 467 -24.44 12.33 5.67
C ALA A 467 -23.63 13.52 6.20
N GLY A 468 -23.10 14.36 5.31
CA GLY A 468 -22.12 15.38 5.65
C GLY A 468 -21.77 16.28 4.47
N GLN A 469 -20.70 17.06 4.63
CA GLN A 469 -20.25 18.01 3.62
C GLN A 469 -18.74 17.89 3.35
N TRP A 470 -18.37 17.92 2.07
CA TRP A 470 -16.97 18.00 1.67
C TRP A 470 -16.43 19.41 1.82
N GLN A 471 -15.25 19.50 2.40
CA GLN A 471 -14.49 20.73 2.57
C GLN A 471 -13.06 20.49 2.14
N LYS A 472 -12.43 21.48 1.50
CA LYS A 472 -10.98 21.42 1.25
C LYS A 472 -10.25 21.53 2.60
N LEU A 473 -9.20 20.72 2.81
CA LEU A 473 -8.37 20.88 3.99
C LEU A 473 -7.70 22.27 3.94
N LEU A 474 -7.95 23.11 4.95
CA LEU A 474 -7.23 24.35 5.16
C LEU A 474 -5.78 24.05 5.50
N GLU A 475 -4.87 24.63 4.73
CA GLU A 475 -3.42 24.52 4.88
C GLU A 475 -2.82 25.93 4.86
N ILE A 476 -1.67 26.13 5.50
CA ILE A 476 -0.91 27.37 5.30
C ILE A 476 -0.38 27.35 3.87
N GLN A 477 -0.67 28.41 3.11
CA GLN A 477 0.02 28.63 1.85
C GLN A 477 1.45 29.08 2.17
N ASN A 478 2.43 28.29 1.71
CA ASN A 478 3.84 28.66 1.75
C ASN A 478 4.13 29.88 0.87
#